data_AF-A0A1I3XCA1-F1
#
_entry.id   AF-A0A1I3XCA1-F1
#
_cell.length_a   1.000
_cell.length_b   1.000
_cell.length_c   1.000
_cell.angle_alpha   90.00
_cell.angle_beta   90.00
_cell.angle_gamma   90.00
#
_symmetry.space_group_name_H-M   'P 1'
#
loop_
_entity.id
_entity.type
_entity.pdbx_description
1 polymer ?
#
loop_
_entity_poly.entity_id
_entity_poly.type
_entity_poly.pdbx_seq_one_letter_code
_entity_poly.pdbx_strand_id
1 'polypeptide(L)'
;MQDAGNLGDILRYSLISVIDNGQGLRPKKLLETLQKLESSRDQTRHIGLANTHKQLKLTYGEPYGIILRSKFGWGTSVHLTIPKD
;
A
#
# COMPACT_ATOMS: atom_id res chain seq x y z
N MET A 1 26.41 -24.30 17.13
CA MET A 1 26.15 -23.03 17.82
C MET A 1 27.11 -22.03 17.19
N GLN A 2 26.59 -20.92 16.64
CA GLN A 2 27.25 -19.96 15.73
C GLN A 2 27.48 -20.60 14.34
N ASP A 3 26.82 -20.20 13.25
CA ASP A 3 26.69 -18.85 12.72
C ASP A 3 25.24 -18.35 12.65
N ALA A 4 24.91 -17.37 13.49
CA ALA A 4 23.79 -16.47 13.23
C ALA A 4 24.25 -15.55 12.10
N GLY A 5 23.84 -15.87 10.87
CA GLY A 5 23.95 -14.97 9.72
C GLY A 5 23.54 -13.57 10.15
N ASN A 6 24.43 -12.63 9.87
CA ASN A 6 24.41 -11.26 10.33
C ASN A 6 23.00 -10.64 10.27
N LEU A 7 22.44 -10.30 11.43
CA LEU A 7 21.20 -9.51 11.51
C LEU A 7 21.32 -8.18 10.72
N GLY A 8 22.53 -7.72 10.37
CA GLY A 8 22.73 -6.54 9.51
C GLY A 8 22.15 -6.64 8.10
N ASP A 9 21.89 -7.86 7.61
CA ASP A 9 21.19 -8.14 6.34
C ASP A 9 19.67 -8.25 6.53
N ILE A 10 19.13 -7.90 7.72
CA ILE A 10 17.70 -7.71 7.99
C ILE A 10 17.11 -6.86 6.86
N LEU A 11 16.28 -7.51 6.05
CA LEU A 11 15.38 -6.99 5.01
C LEU A 11 15.35 -5.46 4.97
N ARG A 12 16.27 -4.86 4.22
CA ARG A 12 16.23 -3.42 3.97
C ARG A 12 15.05 -3.17 3.05
N TYR A 13 14.12 -2.32 3.47
CA TYR A 13 13.00 -1.88 2.63
C TYR A 13 13.01 -0.36 2.53
N SER A 14 12.47 0.15 1.43
CA SER A 14 12.13 1.57 1.25
C SER A 14 10.65 1.75 1.57
N LEU A 15 10.34 2.67 2.48
CA LEU A 15 8.97 3.13 2.72
C LEU A 15 8.72 4.38 1.86
N ILE A 16 7.71 4.32 1.00
CA ILE A 16 7.26 5.45 0.20
C ILE A 16 5.89 5.89 0.74
N SER A 17 5.74 7.19 0.99
CA SER A 17 4.50 7.77 1.50
C SER A 17 4.10 8.98 0.67
N VAL A 18 2.85 9.02 0.22
CA VAL A 18 2.23 10.17 -0.44
C VAL A 18 1.09 10.66 0.45
N ILE A 19 1.11 11.93 0.80
CA ILE A 19 0.13 12.55 1.70
C ILE A 19 -0.45 13.76 0.99
N ASP A 20 -1.78 13.83 0.90
CA ASP A 20 -2.50 15.02 0.50
C ASP A 20 -3.33 15.56 1.66
N ASN A 21 -3.51 16.88 1.67
CA ASN A 21 -4.34 17.63 2.61
C ASN A 21 -5.69 18.01 1.98
N GLY A 22 -6.17 17.25 0.99
CA GLY A 22 -7.44 17.49 0.36
C GLY A 22 -8.62 17.16 1.28
N GLN A 23 -9.82 17.11 0.71
CA GLN A 23 -11.04 16.81 1.49
C GLN A 23 -11.09 15.41 2.11
N GLY A 24 -10.19 14.50 1.73
CA GLY A 24 -10.24 13.10 2.13
C GLY A 24 -11.52 12.37 1.69
N LEU A 25 -11.69 11.15 2.22
CA LEU A 25 -12.79 10.26 1.88
C LEU A 25 -13.81 10.17 3.03
N ARG A 26 -15.09 10.24 2.68
CA ARG A 26 -16.17 9.88 3.61
C ARG A 26 -16.06 8.39 3.98
N PRO A 27 -16.49 7.97 5.18
CA PRO A 27 -16.32 6.60 5.66
C PRO A 27 -16.82 5.52 4.68
N LYS A 28 -18.02 5.72 4.10
CA LYS A 28 -18.57 4.81 3.09
C LYS A 28 -17.66 4.69 1.86
N LYS A 29 -17.15 5.81 1.36
CA LYS A 29 -16.28 5.84 0.18
C LYS A 29 -14.91 5.21 0.47
N LEU A 30 -14.38 5.43 1.66
CA LEU A 30 -13.14 4.78 2.11
C LEU A 30 -13.31 3.27 2.13
N LEU A 31 -14.40 2.76 2.74
CA LEU A 31 -14.69 1.32 2.78
C LEU A 31 -14.82 0.71 1.38
N GLU A 32 -15.59 1.35 0.49
CA GLU A 32 -15.70 0.92 -0.92
C GLU A 32 -14.34 0.91 -1.64
N THR A 33 -13.45 1.85 -1.32
CA THR A 33 -12.14 1.96 -1.94
C THR A 33 -11.19 0.87 -1.43
N LEU A 34 -11.22 0.58 -0.12
CA LEU A 34 -10.45 -0.52 0.48
C LEU A 34 -10.90 -1.88 -0.04
N GLN A 35 -12.22 -2.11 -0.14
CA GLN A 35 -12.76 -3.35 -0.71
C GLN A 35 -12.33 -3.56 -2.17
N LYS A 36 -12.26 -2.48 -2.95
CA LYS A 36 -11.78 -2.53 -4.34
C LYS A 36 -10.28 -2.81 -4.42
N LEU A 37 -9.49 -2.27 -3.49
CA LEU A 37 -8.04 -2.53 -3.41
C LEU A 37 -7.75 -4.03 -3.24
N GLU A 38 -8.53 -4.69 -2.39
CA GLU A 38 -8.36 -6.13 -2.09
C GLU A 38 -9.10 -7.04 -3.08
N SER A 39 -9.97 -6.49 -3.93
CA SER A 39 -10.71 -7.31 -4.89
C SER A 39 -9.82 -7.69 -6.07
N SER A 40 -9.79 -8.98 -6.41
CA SER A 40 -9.06 -9.52 -7.58
C SER A 40 -9.74 -9.24 -8.93
N ARG A 41 -10.94 -8.65 -8.93
CA ARG A 41 -11.72 -8.34 -10.13
C ARG A 41 -11.36 -6.95 -10.63
N ASP A 42 -10.98 -6.84 -11.89
CA ASP A 42 -10.63 -5.58 -12.55
C ASP A 42 -11.84 -4.62 -12.57
N GLN A 43 -12.00 -3.81 -11.52
CA GLN A 43 -13.03 -2.80 -11.43
C GLN A 43 -12.49 -1.44 -11.92
N THR A 44 -12.94 -1.07 -13.11
CA THR A 44 -12.46 -0.02 -14.03
C THR A 44 -12.55 1.44 -13.56
N ARG A 45 -12.85 1.72 -12.27
CA ARG A 45 -13.11 3.10 -11.80
C ARG A 45 -12.10 3.71 -10.82
N HIS A 46 -11.11 2.94 -10.35
CA HIS A 46 -9.99 3.41 -9.50
C HIS A 46 -8.67 2.76 -9.94
N ILE A 47 -8.39 2.86 -11.24
CA ILE A 47 -7.36 2.12 -11.96
C ILE A 47 -5.98 2.28 -11.31
N GLY A 48 -5.64 3.49 -10.83
CA GLY A 48 -4.31 3.78 -10.26
C GLY A 48 -3.96 2.94 -9.03
N LEU A 49 -4.65 3.15 -7.90
CA LEU A 49 -4.27 2.51 -6.62
C LEU A 49 -4.46 0.99 -6.64
N ALA A 50 -5.54 0.48 -7.25
CA ALA A 50 -5.78 -0.96 -7.31
C ALA A 50 -4.73 -1.66 -8.19
N ASN A 51 -4.37 -1.08 -9.34
CA ASN A 51 -3.33 -1.66 -10.19
C ASN A 51 -1.96 -1.57 -9.52
N THR A 52 -1.62 -0.47 -8.85
CA THR A 52 -0.37 -0.38 -8.10
C THR A 52 -0.31 -1.41 -6.97
N HIS A 53 -1.39 -1.59 -6.20
CA HIS A 53 -1.46 -2.60 -5.15
C HIS A 53 -1.27 -4.02 -5.71
N LYS A 54 -1.99 -4.36 -6.80
CA LYS A 54 -1.85 -5.64 -7.52
C LYS A 54 -0.43 -5.85 -8.04
N GLN A 55 0.17 -4.82 -8.66
CA GLN A 55 1.52 -4.89 -9.21
C GLN A 55 2.56 -5.12 -8.11
N LEU A 56 2.45 -4.42 -6.98
CA LEU A 56 3.36 -4.61 -5.84
C LEU A 56 3.30 -6.05 -5.32
N LYS A 57 2.10 -6.60 -5.14
CA LYS A 57 1.91 -7.99 -4.69
C LYS A 57 2.45 -9.00 -5.70
N LEU A 58 2.23 -8.77 -7.00
CA LEU A 58 2.76 -9.63 -8.07
C LEU A 58 4.29 -9.56 -8.18
N THR A 59 4.89 -8.40 -7.90
CA THR A 59 6.33 -8.17 -8.10
C THR A 59 7.14 -8.60 -6.89
N TYR A 60 6.67 -8.33 -5.67
CA TYR A 60 7.44 -8.51 -4.43
C TYR A 60 6.81 -9.52 -3.46
N GLY A 61 5.59 -10.00 -3.74
CA GLY A 61 4.84 -10.95 -2.91
C GLY A 61 3.75 -10.27 -2.07
N GLU A 62 2.85 -11.09 -1.52
CA GLU A 62 1.67 -10.66 -0.75
C GLU A 62 1.90 -9.60 0.34
N PRO A 63 3.04 -9.58 1.08
CA PRO A 63 3.28 -8.53 2.08
C PRO A 63 3.42 -7.12 1.50
N TYR A 64 3.69 -6.98 0.21
CA TYR A 64 3.99 -5.72 -0.45
C TYR A 64 2.76 -5.20 -1.19
N GLY A 65 2.07 -4.25 -0.60
CA GLY A 65 0.89 -3.60 -1.17
C GLY A 65 0.73 -2.17 -0.69
N ILE A 66 -0.35 -1.52 -1.13
CA ILE A 66 -0.74 -0.20 -0.65
C ILE A 66 -1.53 -0.30 0.66
N ILE A 67 -1.14 0.53 1.63
CA ILE A 67 -1.94 0.90 2.80
C ILE A 67 -2.55 2.28 2.54
N LEU A 68 -3.87 2.35 2.49
CA LEU A 68 -4.63 3.59 2.31
C LEU A 68 -5.27 4.04 3.64
N ARG A 69 -5.01 5.28 4.05
CA ARG A 69 -5.70 5.92 5.18
C ARG A 69 -6.30 7.24 4.68
N SER A 70 -7.51 7.56 5.09
CA SER A 70 -8.14 8.83 4.71
C SER A 70 -9.14 9.25 5.77
N LYS A 71 -9.25 10.56 5.99
CA LYS A 71 -10.25 11.12 6.89
C LYS A 71 -10.89 12.33 6.23
N PHE A 72 -12.22 12.31 6.16
CA PHE A 72 -13.00 13.40 5.58
C PHE A 72 -12.72 14.73 6.31
N GLY A 73 -12.41 15.76 5.54
CA GLY A 73 -12.01 17.10 5.99
C GLY A 73 -10.53 17.22 6.41
N TRP A 74 -9.73 16.16 6.29
CA TRP A 74 -8.33 16.15 6.74
C TRP A 74 -7.34 15.81 5.62
N GLY A 75 -7.69 14.87 4.74
CA GLY A 75 -6.83 14.42 3.66
C GLY A 75 -6.73 12.91 3.54
N THR A 76 -5.76 12.46 2.76
CA THR A 76 -5.49 11.05 2.49
C THR A 76 -3.98 10.78 2.56
N SER A 77 -3.61 9.60 3.05
CA SER A 77 -2.25 9.08 3.00
C SER A 77 -2.22 7.70 2.36
N VAL A 78 -1.25 7.51 1.49
CA VAL A 78 -0.95 6.25 0.80
C VAL A 78 0.46 5.85 1.17
N HIS A 79 0.62 4.63 1.67
CA HIS A 79 1.92 4.08 2.06
C HIS A 79 2.16 2.78 1.30
N LEU A 80 3.39 2.57 0.84
CA LEU A 80 3.83 1.30 0.28
C LEU A 80 5.29 1.05 0.65
N THR A 81 5.64 -0.22 0.77
CA THR A 81 7.02 -0.67 0.97
C THR A 81 7.49 -1.40 -0.28
N ILE A 82 8.78 -1.30 -0.57
CA ILE A 82 9.47 -2.13 -1.56
C ILE A 82 10.79 -2.62 -0.97
N PRO A 83 11.30 -3.79 -1.36
CA PRO A 83 12.65 -4.20 -1.03
C PRO A 83 13.68 -3.16 -1.48
N LYS A 84 14.77 -2.98 -0.72
CA LYS A 84 15.98 -2.32 -1.19
C LYS A 84 16.94 -3.38 -1.71
N ASP A 85 17.55 -3.09 -2.85
CA ASP A 85 18.70 -3.83 -3.38
C ASP A 85 19.90 -3.76 -2.42
#